data_AF-A0A095SNI2-F1
#
_entry.id   AF-A0A095SNI2-F1
#
_cell.length_a   1.000
_cell.length_b   1.000
_cell.length_c   1.000
_cell.angle_alpha   90.00
_cell.angle_beta   90.00
_cell.angle_gamma   90.00
#
_symmetry.space_group_name_H-M   'P 1'
#
loop_
_entity.id
_entity.type
_entity.pdbx_description
1 polymer ?
#
loop_
_entity_poly.entity_id
_entity_poly.type
_entity_poly.pdbx_seq_one_letter_code
_entity_poly.pdbx_strand_id
1 'polypeptide(L)'
;MEQIDFVTVEEQQRPRKRNGTTSAAAARTTKKVARQGAAREGYRRLTADIPADLHKRLKMQALMEDRSVTELIVQAAESFLRNRD
;
A
#
# COMPACT_ATOMS: atom_id res chain seq x y z
N MET A 1 19.49 -25.54 -30.97
CA MET A 1 18.57 -24.86 -30.02
C MET A 1 19.08 -25.16 -28.63
N GLU A 2 19.67 -24.16 -27.99
CA GLU A 2 20.23 -24.26 -26.65
C GLU A 2 19.09 -24.37 -25.63
N GLN A 3 19.11 -25.41 -24.80
CA GLN A 3 18.23 -25.55 -23.64
C GLN A 3 18.90 -24.86 -22.46
N ILE A 4 18.23 -23.84 -21.92
CA ILE A 4 18.66 -23.15 -20.71
C ILE A 4 18.22 -23.98 -19.52
N ASP A 5 19.21 -24.46 -18.77
CA ASP A 5 19.08 -25.16 -17.51
C ASP A 5 19.14 -24.14 -16.36
N PHE A 6 18.09 -24.03 -15.55
CA PHE A 6 18.10 -23.28 -14.30
C PHE A 6 17.35 -24.07 -13.22
N VAL A 7 18.07 -25.05 -12.68
CA VAL A 7 18.03 -25.50 -11.27
C VAL A 7 18.30 -24.24 -10.42
N THR A 8 17.60 -23.89 -9.34
CA THR A 8 17.40 -24.65 -8.11
C THR A 8 16.40 -23.91 -7.22
N VAL A 9 15.43 -24.64 -6.69
CA VAL A 9 14.60 -24.22 -5.55
C VAL A 9 15.45 -24.38 -4.29
N GLU A 10 15.83 -23.29 -3.63
CA GLU A 10 16.37 -23.35 -2.27
C GLU A 10 15.40 -22.75 -1.26
N GLU A 11 14.65 -23.68 -0.67
CA GLU A 11 13.94 -23.58 0.59
C GLU A 11 14.95 -23.33 1.73
N GLN A 12 14.94 -22.13 2.32
CA GLN A 12 15.69 -21.86 3.56
C GLN A 12 14.74 -21.68 4.74
N GLN A 13 14.62 -22.77 5.50
CA GLN A 13 13.97 -22.83 6.80
C GLN A 13 14.89 -22.32 7.93
N ARG A 14 14.23 -21.86 9.01
CA ARG A 14 14.62 -21.82 10.45
C ARG A 14 15.13 -20.49 11.03
N PRO A 15 15.06 -20.27 12.37
CA PRO A 15 14.25 -20.93 13.41
C PRO A 15 13.45 -19.96 14.31
N ARG A 16 12.39 -20.48 14.95
CA ARG A 16 11.71 -19.85 16.10
C ARG A 16 12.66 -19.72 17.30
N LYS A 17 12.84 -18.52 17.83
CA LYS A 17 13.42 -18.29 19.16
C LYS A 17 12.43 -17.52 20.03
N ARG A 18 11.92 -18.21 21.05
CA ARG A 18 11.07 -17.70 22.12
C ARG A 18 12.01 -17.27 23.25
N ASN A 19 11.84 -16.08 23.82
CA ASN A 19 12.25 -15.76 25.19
C ASN A 19 11.49 -14.51 25.68
N GLY A 20 10.91 -14.63 26.88
CA GLY A 20 9.97 -13.69 27.46
C GLY A 20 10.58 -12.58 28.31
N THR A 21 9.71 -11.59 28.57
CA THR A 21 9.60 -10.69 29.74
C THR A 21 10.84 -9.98 30.29
N THR A 22 10.83 -8.64 30.22
CA THR A 22 10.63 -7.75 31.38
C THR A 22 10.50 -6.29 30.94
N SER A 23 9.57 -5.57 31.57
CA SER A 23 9.29 -4.16 31.35
C SER A 23 10.40 -3.26 31.89
N ALA A 24 10.80 -2.26 31.13
CA ALA A 24 11.38 -1.03 31.68
C ALA A 24 11.00 0.15 30.77
N ALA A 25 10.11 1.00 31.27
CA ALA A 25 9.75 2.26 30.65
C ALA A 25 10.98 3.17 30.62
N ALA A 26 11.53 3.40 29.43
CA ALA A 26 12.44 4.50 29.17
C ALA A 26 11.76 5.39 28.13
N ALA A 27 11.24 6.53 28.59
CA ALA A 27 10.74 7.60 27.76
C ALA A 27 11.91 8.14 26.90
N ARG A 28 12.10 7.54 25.72
CA ARG A 28 12.95 8.08 24.69
C ARG A 28 12.09 8.95 23.79
N THR A 29 12.31 10.26 23.89
CA THR A 29 11.85 11.27 22.94
C THR A 29 12.37 10.87 21.55
N THR A 30 11.56 10.10 20.83
CA THR A 30 11.87 9.70 19.47
C THR A 30 11.64 10.93 18.61
N LYS A 31 12.73 11.56 18.17
CA LYS A 31 12.69 12.44 16.99
C LYS A 31 11.89 11.68 15.94
N LYS A 32 10.71 12.21 15.56
CA LYS A 32 9.87 11.61 14.51
C LYS A 32 10.71 11.60 13.24
N VAL A 33 11.41 10.48 13.00
CA VAL A 33 11.93 10.14 11.69
C VAL A 33 10.73 10.24 10.78
N ALA A 34 10.78 11.16 9.81
CA ALA A 34 9.72 11.31 8.83
C ALA A 34 9.50 9.94 8.22
N ARG A 35 8.39 9.29 8.64
CA ARG A 35 8.06 7.94 8.19
C ARG A 35 8.00 8.02 6.68
N GLN A 36 8.69 7.13 5.98
CA GLN A 36 8.53 6.91 4.55
C GLN A 36 7.03 6.74 4.29
N GLY A 37 6.38 7.82 3.86
CA GLY A 37 4.95 7.94 4.11
C GLY A 37 4.41 9.35 4.41
N ALA A 38 5.14 10.43 4.14
CA ALA A 38 4.50 11.75 4.12
C ALA A 38 3.50 11.82 2.94
N ALA A 39 2.40 12.56 3.09
CA ALA A 39 1.59 12.92 1.94
C ALA A 39 2.40 13.86 1.02
N ARG A 40 2.15 13.81 -0.29
CA ARG A 40 2.74 14.79 -1.22
C ARG A 40 2.32 16.20 -0.80
N GLU A 41 3.16 17.19 -1.08
CA GLU A 41 2.82 18.59 -0.79
C GLU A 41 1.50 18.98 -1.47
N GLY A 42 0.57 19.59 -0.72
CA GLY A 42 -0.78 19.90 -1.20
C GLY A 42 -1.79 18.74 -1.15
N TYR A 43 -1.37 17.50 -0.82
CA TYR A 43 -2.25 16.33 -0.73
C TYR A 43 -2.47 15.89 0.72
N ARG A 44 -3.65 15.33 1.00
CA ARG A 44 -3.95 14.61 2.25
C ARG A 44 -4.21 13.14 1.94
N ARG A 45 -3.74 12.25 2.83
CA ARG A 45 -3.96 10.80 2.70
C ARG A 45 -5.39 10.46 3.09
N LEU A 46 -6.04 9.66 2.25
CA LEU A 46 -7.32 9.04 2.54
C LEU A 46 -7.10 7.55 2.72
N THR A 47 -7.44 7.02 3.90
CA THR A 47 -7.57 5.59 4.14
C THR A 47 -9.06 5.32 4.30
N ALA A 48 -9.63 4.51 3.41
CA ALA A 48 -11.04 4.18 3.42
C ALA A 48 -11.23 2.69 3.15
N ASP A 49 -12.15 2.07 3.87
CA ASP A 49 -12.62 0.73 3.57
C ASP A 49 -13.59 0.81 2.41
N ILE A 50 -13.32 0.07 1.34
CA ILE A 50 -14.17 -0.01 0.15
C ILE A 50 -14.55 -1.46 -0.13
N PRO A 51 -15.74 -1.72 -0.69
CA PRO A 51 -16.14 -3.07 -1.08
C PRO A 51 -15.11 -3.72 -2.02
N ALA A 52 -14.82 -5.01 -1.81
CA ALA A 52 -13.80 -5.74 -2.57
C ALA A 52 -14.06 -5.70 -4.09
N ASP A 53 -15.32 -5.84 -4.49
CA ASP A 53 -15.72 -5.80 -5.90
C ASP A 53 -15.52 -4.42 -6.53
N LEU A 54 -15.71 -3.35 -5.75
CA LEU A 54 -15.46 -2.00 -6.22
C LEU A 54 -13.96 -1.78 -6.44
N HIS A 55 -13.12 -2.23 -5.51
CA HIS A 55 -11.67 -2.15 -5.64
C HIS A 55 -11.17 -2.90 -6.89
N LYS A 56 -11.71 -4.10 -7.16
CA LYS A 56 -11.37 -4.88 -8.36
C LYS A 56 -11.76 -4.14 -9.64
N ARG A 57 -12.98 -3.61 -9.73
CA ARG A 57 -13.44 -2.85 -10.90
C ARG A 57 -12.60 -1.59 -11.15
N LEU A 58 -12.28 -0.84 -10.10
CA LEU A 58 -11.42 0.34 -10.19
C LEU A 58 -10.03 -0.02 -10.74
N LYS A 59 -9.43 -1.12 -10.27
CA LYS A 59 -8.13 -1.59 -10.77
C LYS A 59 -8.19 -2.00 -12.24
N MET A 60 -9.21 -2.73 -12.65
CA MET A 60 -9.37 -3.14 -14.05
C MET A 60 -9.57 -1.93 -14.96
N GLN A 61 -10.39 -0.97 -14.54
CA GLN A 61 -10.62 0.25 -15.31
C GLN A 61 -9.33 1.08 -15.45
N ALA A 62 -8.59 1.25 -14.35
CA ALA A 62 -7.32 1.95 -14.34
C ALA A 62 -6.32 1.32 -15.32
N LEU A 63 -6.24 -0.02 -15.33
CA LEU A 63 -5.39 -0.76 -16.26
C LEU A 63 -5.81 -0.58 -17.72
N MET A 64 -7.11 -0.59 -18.02
CA MET A 64 -7.61 -0.47 -19.40
C MET A 64 -7.43 0.93 -19.98
N GLU A 65 -7.36 1.95 -19.13
CA GLU A 65 -7.26 3.36 -19.55
C GLU A 65 -5.84 3.93 -19.42
N ASP A 66 -4.86 3.11 -19.02
CA ASP A 66 -3.49 3.55 -18.69
C ASP A 66 -3.46 4.68 -17.64
N ARG A 67 -4.38 4.62 -16.66
CA ARG A 67 -4.51 5.59 -15.57
C ARG A 67 -4.27 4.94 -14.21
N SER A 68 -4.03 5.74 -13.18
CA SER A 68 -3.99 5.23 -11.82
C SER A 68 -5.38 5.15 -11.18
N VAL A 69 -5.57 4.17 -10.29
CA VAL A 69 -6.80 4.06 -9.47
C VAL A 69 -7.08 5.36 -8.70
N THR A 70 -6.02 6.03 -8.23
CA THR A 70 -6.13 7.31 -7.52
C THR A 70 -6.73 8.40 -8.39
N GLU A 71 -6.33 8.51 -9.67
CA GLU A 71 -6.87 9.50 -10.60
C GLU A 71 -8.36 9.27 -10.88
N LEU A 72 -8.76 8.00 -11.05
CA LEU A 72 -10.18 7.65 -11.19
C LEU A 72 -11.01 8.09 -9.99
N ILE A 73 -10.49 7.85 -8.78
CA ILE A 73 -11.16 8.24 -7.53
C ILE A 73 -11.29 9.76 -7.43
N VAL A 74 -10.21 10.50 -7.73
CA VAL A 74 -10.23 11.97 -7.69
C VAL A 74 -11.22 12.53 -8.71
N GLN A 75 -11.19 12.06 -9.96
CA GLN A 75 -12.12 12.50 -11.00
C GLN A 75 -13.58 12.21 -10.62
N ALA A 76 -13.86 11.02 -10.09
CA ALA A 76 -15.20 10.66 -9.65
C ALA A 76 -15.66 11.55 -8.48
N ALA A 77 -14.78 11.83 -7.51
CA ALA A 77 -15.08 12.71 -6.39
C ALA A 77 -15.35 14.15 -6.84
N GLU A 78 -14.54 14.70 -7.75
CA GLU A 78 -14.77 16.03 -8.31
C GLU A 78 -16.08 16.10 -9.11
N SER A 79 -16.35 15.10 -9.95
CA SER A 79 -17.61 15.02 -10.71
C SER A 79 -18.83 14.96 -9.79
N PHE A 80 -18.74 14.16 -8.72
CA PHE A 80 -19.80 14.05 -7.73
C PHE A 80 -20.05 15.38 -6.98
N LEU A 81 -19.00 16.13 -6.66
CA LEU A 81 -19.14 17.43 -5.99
C LEU A 81 -19.66 18.52 -6.94
N ARG A 82 -19.26 18.52 -8.21
CA ARG A 82 -19.72 19.49 -9.21
C ARG A 82 -21.20 19.34 -9.57
N ASN A 83 -21.71 18.11 -9.61
CA ASN A 83 -23.09 17.82 -10.01
C ASN A 83 -24.10 17.90 -8.84
N ARG A 84 -23.67 18.42 -7.68
CA ARG A 84 -24.50 18.52 -6.46
C ARG A 84 -25.07 19.94 -6.25
N ASP A 85 -24.66 20.89 -7.10
CA ASP A 85 -25.30 22.19 -7.31
C ASP A 85 -26.28 22.11 -8.50
#